data_AF-A0A8J5JZ74-F1
#
_entry.id   AF-A0A8J5JZ74-F1
#
_cell.length_a   1.000
_cell.length_b   1.000
_cell.length_c   1.000
_cell.angle_alpha   90.00
_cell.angle_beta   90.00
_cell.angle_gamma   90.00
#
_symmetry.space_group_name_H-M   'P 1'
#
loop_
_entity.id
_entity.type
_entity.pdbx_description
1 polymer ?
#
loop_
_entity_poly.entity_id
_entity_poly.type
_entity_poly.pdbx_seq_one_letter_code
_entity_poly.pdbx_strand_id
1 'polypeptide(L)'
;MLSFRITTLWRNSLSFKSQIIPCSESVVGAGRRKWPSPVQGLMGTLQPVRRIHTSRPRYLNPIIVAVLRPLSKMVAVLVGRGFRKWWQSLPKKKKDIFIQHFIRNKFRYLGGSTMLGLAGYTYYESHVTTTPFTRRRRFMVFTPDQLFKIAQSCYQVELAEYGHLLLPENHSMVDRVRRVGNRILQANNTIPQLYTKEWTVTVIDHPMVNCFVLPVGHFTLNYHSAITVDSTSGVRKYLCTETYLITVLYPLKIFQRSY
;
A
#
# COMPACT_ATOMS: atom_id res chain seq x y z
N MET A 1 58.77 1.66 1.46
CA MET A 1 57.84 1.65 0.32
C MET A 1 56.88 0.49 0.47
N LEU A 2 55.57 0.76 0.57
CA LEU A 2 54.47 -0.02 -0.03
C LEU A 2 53.14 0.57 0.44
N SER A 3 52.60 1.42 -0.43
CA SER A 3 51.27 2.01 -0.37
C SER A 3 50.25 0.97 -0.86
N PHE A 4 49.27 0.62 -0.03
CA PHE A 4 48.15 -0.23 -0.45
C PHE A 4 47.02 0.64 -1.02
N ARG A 5 46.99 0.77 -2.35
CA ARG A 5 45.81 1.22 -3.11
C ARG A 5 44.84 0.05 -3.22
N ILE A 6 43.66 0.18 -2.60
CA ILE A 6 42.53 -0.71 -2.83
C ILE A 6 41.71 -0.10 -3.97
N THR A 7 41.98 -0.55 -5.19
CA THR A 7 41.03 -0.45 -6.31
C THR A 7 40.14 -1.68 -6.27
N THR A 8 38.91 -1.53 -5.78
CA THR A 8 37.83 -2.49 -6.05
C THR A 8 36.77 -1.80 -6.88
N LEU A 9 36.86 -2.07 -8.19
CA LEU A 9 35.78 -1.95 -9.16
C LEU A 9 34.54 -2.69 -8.63
N TRP A 10 33.57 -1.95 -8.12
CA TRP A 10 32.19 -2.41 -7.96
C TRP A 10 31.36 -1.77 -9.07
N ARG A 11 31.45 -2.33 -10.28
CA ARG A 11 30.51 -2.10 -11.37
C ARG A 11 29.89 -3.43 -11.76
N ASN A 12 28.92 -3.86 -10.94
CA ASN A 12 27.89 -4.84 -11.30
C ASN A 12 26.58 -4.18 -10.83
N SER A 13 25.89 -3.41 -11.67
CA SER A 13 24.90 -3.95 -12.63
C SER A 13 24.07 -5.10 -12.05
N LEU A 14 23.54 -4.91 -10.84
CA LEU A 14 22.25 -5.50 -10.50
C LEU A 14 21.21 -4.58 -11.12
N SER A 15 20.78 -4.93 -12.33
CA SER A 15 19.49 -4.52 -12.87
C SER A 15 18.44 -5.06 -11.90
N PHE A 16 18.17 -4.30 -10.83
CA PHE A 16 16.94 -4.38 -10.09
C PHE A 16 15.89 -3.87 -11.06
N LYS A 17 15.44 -4.74 -11.97
CA LYS A 17 14.14 -4.59 -12.61
C LYS A 17 13.16 -4.58 -11.45
N SER A 18 12.90 -3.39 -10.94
CA SER A 18 11.76 -3.14 -10.08
C SER A 18 10.57 -3.53 -10.95
N GLN A 19 10.10 -4.75 -10.73
CA GLN A 19 8.80 -5.22 -11.16
C GLN A 19 7.79 -4.42 -10.31
N ILE A 20 7.78 -3.11 -10.53
CA ILE A 20 6.72 -2.22 -10.11
C ILE A 20 5.56 -2.69 -10.96
N ILE A 21 4.67 -3.47 -10.35
CA ILE A 21 3.40 -3.82 -10.96
C ILE A 21 2.80 -2.49 -11.44
N PRO A 22 2.51 -2.34 -12.73
CA PRO A 22 1.94 -1.10 -13.24
C PRO A 22 0.63 -0.85 -12.48
N CYS A 23 0.44 0.36 -11.93
CA CYS A 23 -0.75 0.68 -11.14
C CYS A 23 -2.07 0.38 -11.89
N SER A 24 -2.01 0.33 -13.23
CA SER A 24 -3.10 -0.03 -14.14
C SER A 24 -3.64 -1.46 -13.96
N GLU A 25 -2.85 -2.43 -13.47
CA GLU A 25 -3.27 -3.83 -13.31
C GLU A 25 -4.14 -4.09 -12.07
N SER A 26 -4.25 -3.12 -11.15
CA SER A 26 -4.85 -3.29 -9.82
C SER A 26 -6.37 -3.56 -9.79
N VAL A 27 -7.08 -3.51 -10.93
CA VAL A 27 -8.56 -3.44 -10.97
C VAL A 27 -9.22 -4.53 -11.82
N VAL A 28 -8.46 -5.43 -12.46
CA VAL A 28 -8.99 -6.41 -13.43
C VAL A 28 -9.94 -7.48 -12.83
N GLY A 29 -10.12 -7.54 -11.51
CA GLY A 29 -10.93 -8.57 -10.82
C GLY A 29 -12.37 -8.22 -10.45
N ALA A 30 -12.99 -7.15 -10.96
CA ALA A 30 -14.38 -6.81 -10.61
C ALA A 30 -15.40 -7.51 -11.53
N GLY A 31 -15.73 -8.77 -11.20
CA GLY A 31 -16.80 -9.52 -11.86
C GLY A 31 -18.11 -8.71 -11.96
N ARG A 32 -18.78 -8.84 -13.12
CA ARG A 32 -20.06 -8.20 -13.48
C ARG A 32 -21.08 -8.28 -12.34
N ARG A 33 -21.19 -7.23 -11.53
CA ARG A 33 -22.37 -7.01 -10.68
C ARG A 33 -23.37 -6.18 -11.47
N LYS A 34 -24.44 -6.84 -11.95
CA LYS A 34 -25.65 -6.17 -12.43
C LYS A 34 -26.18 -5.30 -11.29
N TRP A 35 -26.19 -3.99 -11.49
CA TRP A 35 -26.82 -3.06 -10.57
C TRP A 35 -28.32 -3.01 -10.87
N PRO A 36 -29.19 -2.95 -9.84
CA PRO A 36 -30.62 -2.82 -10.05
C PRO A 36 -30.94 -1.42 -10.63
N SER A 37 -31.83 -1.40 -11.60
CA SER A 37 -32.35 -0.20 -12.27
C SER A 37 -33.06 0.74 -11.27
N PRO A 38 -33.03 2.07 -11.48
CA PRO A 38 -33.72 3.00 -10.60
C PRO A 38 -35.23 2.97 -10.90
N VAL A 39 -36.02 2.45 -9.96
CA VAL A 39 -37.48 2.58 -9.99
C VAL A 39 -37.84 3.96 -9.46
N GLN A 40 -38.65 4.67 -10.26
CA GLN A 40 -39.25 5.98 -9.95
C GLN A 40 -40.24 5.86 -8.78
N GLY A 41 -40.21 6.83 -7.87
CA GLY A 41 -41.19 6.91 -6.77
C GLY A 41 -40.98 8.17 -5.92
N LEU A 42 -41.87 9.14 -6.10
CA LEU A 42 -42.05 10.32 -5.24
C LEU A 42 -42.47 9.89 -3.82
N MET A 43 -41.74 10.33 -2.78
CA MET A 43 -42.25 10.90 -1.52
C MET A 43 -41.14 10.93 -0.46
N GLY A 44 -41.14 11.99 0.35
CA GLY A 44 -40.06 12.35 1.25
C GLY A 44 -39.79 11.35 2.37
N THR A 45 -38.53 11.34 2.81
CA THR A 45 -38.12 10.96 4.17
C THR A 45 -36.74 11.55 4.43
N LEU A 46 -36.53 12.02 5.65
CA LEU A 46 -35.26 12.48 6.19
C LEU A 46 -34.13 11.54 5.76
N GLN A 47 -33.11 12.06 5.06
CA GLN A 47 -31.97 11.26 4.65
C GLN A 47 -31.36 10.61 5.91
N PRO A 48 -31.35 9.27 6.02
CA PRO A 48 -30.75 8.63 7.17
C PRO A 48 -29.27 8.96 7.14
N VAL A 49 -28.75 9.49 8.25
CA VAL A 49 -27.32 9.70 8.48
C VAL A 49 -26.62 8.42 8.04
N ARG A 50 -25.84 8.50 6.95
CA ARG A 50 -25.16 7.34 6.40
C ARG A 50 -24.23 6.80 7.48
N ARG A 51 -24.63 5.67 8.08
CA ARG A 51 -23.84 4.97 9.07
C ARG A 51 -22.50 4.62 8.42
N ILE A 52 -21.42 5.22 8.91
CA ILE A 52 -20.07 4.88 8.47
C ILE A 52 -19.90 3.39 8.77
N HIS A 53 -19.84 2.59 7.71
CA HIS A 53 -19.61 1.16 7.84
C HIS A 53 -18.12 0.96 8.14
N THR A 54 -17.77 0.93 9.43
CA THR A 54 -16.41 0.57 9.83
C THR A 54 -16.18 -0.89 9.48
N SER A 55 -15.10 -1.16 8.75
CA SER A 55 -14.71 -2.55 8.49
C SER A 55 -14.56 -3.26 9.84
N ARG A 56 -15.24 -4.41 10.00
CA ARG A 56 -15.08 -5.25 11.19
C ARG A 56 -13.57 -5.47 11.43
N PRO A 57 -13.09 -5.44 12.69
CA PRO A 57 -11.71 -5.80 13.00
C PRO A 57 -11.38 -7.10 12.27
N ARG A 58 -10.38 -7.03 11.38
CA ARG A 58 -9.99 -8.15 10.55
C ARG A 58 -9.15 -9.06 11.43
N TYR A 59 -9.83 -9.89 12.21
CA TYR A 59 -9.19 -11.00 12.89
C TYR A 59 -8.54 -11.88 11.82
N LEU A 60 -7.26 -12.19 12.00
CA LEU A 60 -6.60 -13.23 11.19
C LEU A 60 -7.53 -14.45 11.17
N ASN A 61 -7.76 -15.02 9.97
CA ASN A 61 -8.73 -16.12 9.81
C ASN A 61 -8.48 -17.16 10.92
N PRO A 62 -9.50 -17.53 11.71
CA PRO A 62 -9.33 -18.42 12.85
C PRO A 62 -8.67 -19.74 12.45
N ILE A 63 -8.87 -20.22 11.22
CA ILE A 63 -8.20 -21.40 10.68
C ILE A 63 -6.69 -21.15 10.49
N ILE A 64 -6.29 -20.01 9.94
CA ILE A 64 -4.88 -19.66 9.78
C ILE A 64 -4.21 -19.59 11.15
N VAL A 65 -4.84 -18.95 12.14
CA VAL A 65 -4.31 -18.89 13.51
C VAL A 65 -4.26 -20.28 14.14
N ALA A 66 -5.30 -21.09 13.92
CA ALA A 66 -5.39 -22.46 14.41
C ALA A 66 -4.37 -23.40 13.76
N VAL A 67 -3.88 -23.11 12.56
CA VAL A 67 -2.81 -23.87 11.87
C VAL A 67 -1.42 -23.30 12.22
N LEU A 68 -1.27 -21.99 12.26
CA LEU A 68 0.01 -21.32 12.52
C LEU A 68 0.52 -21.60 13.94
N ARG A 69 -0.38 -21.67 14.93
CA ARG A 69 -0.04 -21.96 16.33
C ARG A 69 0.55 -23.36 16.56
N PRO A 70 -0.03 -24.46 16.06
CA PRO A 70 0.59 -25.78 16.16
C PRO A 70 1.81 -25.89 15.24
N LEU A 71 1.79 -25.26 14.07
CA LEU A 71 2.95 -25.26 13.17
C LEU A 71 4.18 -24.61 13.81
N SER A 72 4.02 -23.47 14.49
CA SER A 72 5.14 -22.82 15.19
C SER A 72 5.71 -23.71 16.30
N LYS A 73 4.86 -24.46 17.01
CA LYS A 73 5.29 -25.48 17.98
C LYS A 73 6.05 -26.62 17.29
N MET A 74 5.57 -27.12 16.16
CA MET A 74 6.25 -28.16 15.38
C MET A 74 7.62 -27.69 14.88
N VAL A 75 7.71 -26.48 14.34
CA VAL A 75 8.98 -25.87 13.92
C VAL A 75 9.92 -25.72 15.11
N ALA A 76 9.44 -25.23 16.25
CA ALA A 76 10.24 -25.12 17.47
C ALA A 76 10.78 -26.49 17.94
N VAL A 77 9.97 -27.55 17.85
CA VAL A 77 10.39 -28.92 18.16
C VAL A 77 11.44 -29.43 17.17
N LEU A 78 11.26 -29.21 15.87
CA LEU A 78 12.22 -29.64 14.84
C LEU A 78 13.56 -28.93 14.98
N VAL A 79 13.53 -27.60 15.08
CA VAL A 79 14.73 -26.77 15.26
C VAL A 79 15.41 -27.11 16.59
N GLY A 80 14.65 -27.26 17.68
CA GLY A 80 15.20 -27.64 18.98
C GLY A 80 15.85 -29.03 18.98
N ARG A 81 15.23 -30.02 18.34
CA ARG A 81 15.79 -31.39 18.22
C ARG A 81 17.03 -31.40 17.33
N GLY A 82 17.01 -30.69 16.21
CA GLY A 82 18.16 -30.55 15.31
C GLY A 82 19.34 -29.87 16.02
N PHE A 83 19.08 -28.75 16.68
CA PHE A 83 20.08 -28.04 17.47
C PHE A 83 20.63 -28.90 18.60
N ARG A 84 19.78 -29.64 19.34
CA ARG A 84 20.23 -30.55 20.40
C ARG A 84 21.13 -31.66 19.86
N LYS A 85 20.76 -32.31 18.75
CA LYS A 85 21.59 -33.36 18.13
C LYS A 85 22.94 -32.82 17.67
N TRP A 86 22.92 -31.66 17.00
CA TRP A 86 24.14 -30.96 16.60
C TRP A 86 25.02 -30.64 17.82
N TRP A 87 24.45 -30.04 18.86
CA TRP A 87 25.16 -29.74 20.10
C TRP A 87 25.72 -31.01 20.76
N GLN A 88 24.95 -32.10 20.81
CA GLN A 88 25.40 -33.38 21.38
C GLN A 88 26.59 -33.97 20.60
N SER A 89 26.60 -33.87 19.27
CA SER A 89 27.68 -34.36 18.40
C SER A 89 29.01 -33.62 18.56
N LEU A 90 29.02 -32.43 19.19
CA LEU A 90 30.25 -31.68 19.41
C LEU A 90 31.14 -32.32 20.52
N PRO A 91 32.45 -32.49 20.30
CA PRO A 91 33.41 -32.91 21.34
C PRO A 91 33.43 -31.96 22.54
N LYS A 92 33.62 -32.48 23.76
CA LYS A 92 33.61 -31.69 25.02
C LYS A 92 34.52 -30.45 24.95
N LYS A 93 35.76 -30.61 24.49
CA LYS A 93 36.73 -29.51 24.31
C LYS A 93 36.22 -28.37 23.43
N LYS A 94 35.45 -28.65 22.37
CA LYS A 94 34.89 -27.60 21.48
C LYS A 94 33.72 -26.88 22.15
N LYS A 95 32.89 -27.59 22.93
CA LYS A 95 31.78 -26.99 23.68
C LYS A 95 32.28 -25.97 24.69
N ASP A 96 33.33 -26.30 25.43
CA ASP A 96 33.91 -25.40 26.43
C ASP A 96 34.46 -24.13 25.80
N ILE A 97 35.11 -24.23 24.63
CA ILE A 97 35.56 -23.05 23.87
C ILE A 97 34.38 -22.15 23.47
N PHE A 98 33.27 -22.73 22.97
CA PHE A 98 32.08 -21.96 22.62
C PHE A 98 31.41 -21.31 23.83
N ILE A 99 31.25 -22.06 24.92
CA ILE A 99 30.65 -21.56 26.17
C ILE A 99 31.52 -20.44 26.76
N GLN A 100 32.83 -20.66 26.87
CA GLN A 100 33.76 -19.65 27.37
C GLN A 100 33.78 -18.42 26.47
N HIS A 101 33.74 -18.59 25.14
CA HIS A 101 33.65 -17.46 24.21
C HIS A 101 32.36 -16.65 24.44
N PHE A 102 31.23 -17.34 24.60
CA PHE A 102 29.95 -16.68 24.83
C PHE A 102 29.91 -15.96 26.18
N ILE A 103 30.43 -16.58 27.26
CA ILE A 103 30.48 -15.97 28.59
C ILE A 103 31.44 -14.77 28.61
N ARG A 104 32.63 -14.90 28.00
CA ARG A 104 33.62 -13.83 27.91
C ARG A 104 33.10 -12.64 27.10
N ASN A 105 32.31 -12.88 26.06
CA ASN A 105 31.75 -11.85 25.20
C ASN A 105 30.27 -11.55 25.49
N LYS A 106 29.70 -12.01 26.60
CA LYS A 106 28.25 -11.94 26.89
C LYS A 106 27.69 -10.53 26.78
N PHE A 107 28.45 -9.54 27.24
CA PHE A 107 28.05 -8.13 27.19
C PHE A 107 28.02 -7.58 25.76
N ARG A 108 28.87 -8.07 24.85
CA ARG A 108 28.86 -7.66 23.43
C ARG A 108 27.61 -8.20 22.72
N TYR A 109 27.26 -9.46 22.95
CA TYR A 109 26.05 -10.05 22.38
C TYR A 109 24.77 -9.47 22.98
N LEU A 110 24.75 -9.27 24.30
CA LEU A 110 23.63 -8.60 24.97
C LEU A 110 23.44 -7.18 24.44
N GLY A 111 24.54 -6.41 24.33
CA GLY A 111 24.51 -5.07 23.76
C GLY A 111 23.99 -5.05 22.32
N GLY A 112 24.50 -5.94 21.46
CA GLY A 112 24.04 -6.05 20.07
C GLY A 112 22.57 -6.46 19.94
N SER A 113 22.12 -7.43 20.74
CA SER A 113 20.71 -7.86 20.76
C SER A 113 19.78 -6.75 21.23
N THR A 114 20.16 -6.04 22.30
CA THR A 114 19.37 -4.92 22.82
C THR A 114 19.30 -3.77 21.82
N MET A 115 20.43 -3.44 21.17
CA MET A 115 20.46 -2.41 20.12
C MET A 115 19.53 -2.77 18.96
N LEU A 116 19.58 -4.02 18.49
CA LEU A 116 18.72 -4.48 17.40
C LEU A 116 17.24 -4.46 17.79
N GLY A 117 16.90 -4.91 19.00
CA GLY A 117 15.54 -4.89 19.53
C GLY A 117 15.00 -3.46 19.67
N LEU A 118 15.81 -2.55 20.19
CA LEU A 118 15.43 -1.14 20.33
C LEU A 118 15.24 -0.49 18.96
N ALA A 119 16.14 -0.72 18.01
CA ALA A 119 16.01 -0.21 16.65
C ALA A 119 14.73 -0.70 15.95
N GLY A 120 14.38 -1.98 16.13
CA GLY A 120 13.12 -2.52 15.60
C GLY A 120 11.88 -1.89 16.24
N TYR A 121 11.91 -1.68 17.56
CA TYR A 121 10.82 -1.05 18.29
C TYR A 121 10.63 0.43 17.90
N THR A 122 11.72 1.21 17.82
CA THR A 122 11.64 2.62 17.40
C THR A 122 11.21 2.75 15.94
N TYR A 123 11.64 1.84 15.07
CA TYR A 123 11.16 1.77 13.70
C TYR A 123 9.65 1.50 13.63
N TYR A 124 9.15 0.52 14.39
CA TYR A 124 7.73 0.23 14.45
C TYR A 124 6.91 1.43 14.92
N GLU A 125 7.26 2.05 16.06
CA GLU A 125 6.50 3.18 16.60
C GLU A 125 6.52 4.40 15.67
N SER A 126 7.66 4.70 15.02
CA SER A 126 7.75 5.82 14.06
C SER A 126 6.88 5.63 12.82
N HIS A 127 6.59 4.38 12.45
CA HIS A 127 5.80 4.01 11.27
C HIS A 127 4.33 3.71 11.61
N VAL A 128 3.93 3.76 12.89
CA VAL A 128 2.52 3.66 13.28
C VAL A 128 1.86 5.04 13.16
N THR A 129 1.09 5.23 12.10
CA THR A 129 0.34 6.47 11.85
C THR A 129 -1.09 6.37 12.38
N THR A 130 -1.60 7.47 12.95
CA THR A 130 -3.00 7.59 13.40
C THR A 130 -3.83 8.36 12.36
N THR A 131 -5.01 7.86 12.01
CA THR A 131 -5.91 8.56 11.08
C THR A 131 -6.53 9.80 11.74
N PRO A 132 -6.66 10.95 11.04
CA PRO A 132 -7.16 12.19 11.63
C PRO A 132 -8.62 12.09 12.10
N PHE A 133 -9.49 11.39 11.36
CA PHE A 133 -10.91 11.30 11.68
C PHE A 133 -11.25 10.14 12.63
N THR A 134 -10.78 8.93 12.31
CA THR A 134 -11.19 7.72 13.06
C THR A 134 -10.30 7.40 14.26
N ARG A 135 -9.21 8.17 14.47
CA ARG A 135 -8.16 7.92 15.49
C ARG A 135 -7.63 6.47 15.53
N ARG A 136 -7.75 5.72 14.44
CA ARG A 136 -7.27 4.34 14.35
C ARG A 136 -5.77 4.33 14.05
N ARG A 137 -5.01 3.58 14.85
CA ARG A 137 -3.59 3.30 14.60
C ARG A 137 -3.45 2.28 13.47
N ARG A 138 -2.56 2.54 12.52
CA ARG A 138 -2.17 1.61 11.46
C ARG A 138 -0.66 1.69 11.24
N PHE A 139 -0.04 0.55 10.98
CA PHE A 139 1.35 0.51 10.57
C PHE A 139 1.45 0.84 9.08
N MET A 140 2.27 1.83 8.73
CA MET A 140 2.61 2.21 7.37
C MET A 140 4.08 1.94 7.13
N VAL A 141 4.41 1.02 6.22
CA VAL A 141 5.81 0.69 5.90
C VAL A 141 6.55 1.87 5.26
N PHE A 142 5.84 2.68 4.46
CA PHE A 142 6.41 3.79 3.71
C PHE A 142 6.08 5.14 4.36
N THR A 143 7.07 6.04 4.36
CA THR A 143 6.86 7.43 4.74
C THR A 143 6.03 8.17 3.67
N PRO A 144 5.38 9.30 4.00
CA PRO A 144 4.64 10.10 3.02
C PRO A 144 5.47 10.50 1.80
N ASP A 145 6.75 10.84 2.01
CA ASP A 145 7.67 11.23 0.93
C ASP A 145 8.04 10.06 0.03
N GLN A 146 8.24 8.87 0.61
CA GLN A 146 8.47 7.65 -0.17
C GLN A 146 7.24 7.30 -1.00
N LEU A 147 6.04 7.41 -0.41
CA LEU A 147 4.80 7.17 -1.12
C LEU A 147 4.59 8.18 -2.26
N PHE A 148 4.96 9.44 -2.04
CA PHE A 148 4.92 10.46 -3.10
C PHE A 148 5.85 10.11 -4.26
N LYS A 149 7.09 9.71 -3.98
CA LYS A 149 8.05 9.28 -5.01
C LYS A 149 7.54 8.06 -5.80
N ILE A 150 7.00 7.06 -5.10
CA ILE A 150 6.40 5.88 -5.73
C ILE A 150 5.24 6.30 -6.65
N ALA A 151 4.34 7.14 -6.16
CA ALA A 151 3.21 7.61 -6.95
C ALA A 151 3.63 8.46 -8.17
N GLN A 152 4.67 9.28 -8.03
CA GLN A 152 5.25 10.02 -9.13
C GLN A 152 5.83 9.08 -10.19
N SER A 153 6.55 8.02 -9.77
CA SER A 153 7.03 6.99 -10.70
C SER A 153 5.87 6.28 -11.40
N CYS A 154 4.79 5.93 -10.69
CA CYS A 154 3.61 5.32 -11.28
C CYS A 154 2.96 6.23 -12.34
N TYR A 155 2.87 7.53 -12.07
CA TYR A 155 2.35 8.51 -13.02
C TYR A 155 3.22 8.60 -14.29
N GLN A 156 4.54 8.58 -14.16
CA GLN A 156 5.45 8.62 -15.31
C GLN A 156 5.32 7.36 -16.17
N VAL A 157 5.17 6.18 -15.56
CA VAL A 157 4.92 4.93 -16.29
C VAL A 157 3.59 4.99 -17.05
N GLU A 158 2.55 5.52 -16.42
CA GLU A 158 1.24 5.69 -17.03
C GLU A 158 1.28 6.67 -18.23
N LEU A 159 1.95 7.81 -18.08
CA LEU A 159 2.15 8.76 -19.17
C LEU A 159 2.96 8.15 -20.33
N ALA A 160 3.96 7.32 -20.04
CA ALA A 160 4.72 6.64 -21.08
C ALA A 160 3.87 5.61 -21.85
N GLU A 161 2.97 4.91 -21.17
CA GLU A 161 2.12 3.88 -21.76
C GLU A 161 0.90 4.46 -22.50
N TYR A 162 0.19 5.41 -21.88
CA TYR A 162 -1.10 5.93 -22.36
C TYR A 162 -1.06 7.39 -22.80
N GLY A 163 0.12 8.03 -22.80
CA GLY A 163 0.28 9.45 -23.16
C GLY A 163 -0.25 9.82 -24.55
N HIS A 164 -0.25 8.87 -25.48
CA HIS A 164 -0.76 9.04 -26.84
C HIS A 164 -2.30 8.93 -26.95
N LEU A 165 -2.97 8.40 -25.92
CA LEU A 165 -4.42 8.24 -25.84
C LEU A 165 -5.08 9.29 -24.94
N LEU A 166 -4.34 10.31 -24.52
CA LEU A 166 -4.88 11.36 -23.68
C LEU A 166 -5.86 12.23 -24.47
N LEU A 167 -7.05 12.42 -23.91
CA LEU A 167 -8.00 13.36 -24.48
C LEU A 167 -7.51 14.80 -24.28
N PRO A 168 -7.78 15.71 -25.24
CA PRO A 168 -7.42 17.10 -25.11
C PRO A 168 -8.17 17.77 -23.94
N GLU A 169 -7.56 18.79 -23.34
CA GLU A 169 -8.11 19.48 -22.16
C GLU A 169 -9.50 20.10 -22.39
N ASN A 170 -9.80 20.48 -23.63
CA ASN A 170 -11.07 21.09 -24.07
C ASN A 170 -12.18 20.05 -24.32
N HIS A 171 -11.93 18.76 -24.08
CA HIS A 171 -12.93 17.74 -24.31
C HIS A 171 -14.04 17.78 -23.23
N SER A 172 -15.30 17.65 -23.64
CA SER A 172 -16.48 17.74 -22.77
C SER A 172 -16.45 16.77 -21.57
N MET A 173 -15.83 15.60 -21.75
CA MET A 173 -15.62 14.64 -20.65
C MET A 173 -14.56 15.07 -19.66
N VAL A 174 -13.47 15.71 -20.11
CA VAL A 174 -12.44 16.25 -19.20
C VAL A 174 -13.08 17.34 -18.34
N ASP A 175 -13.89 18.23 -18.94
CA ASP A 175 -14.65 19.25 -18.21
C ASP A 175 -15.61 18.65 -17.19
N ARG A 176 -16.31 17.58 -17.57
CA ARG A 176 -17.25 16.88 -16.68
C ARG A 176 -16.52 16.30 -15.47
N VAL A 177 -15.40 15.63 -15.68
CA VAL A 177 -14.59 15.06 -14.58
C VAL A 177 -14.02 16.17 -13.72
N ARG A 178 -13.51 17.25 -14.32
CA ARG A 178 -13.01 18.43 -13.61
C ARG A 178 -14.08 19.05 -12.70
N ARG A 179 -15.31 19.25 -13.19
CA ARG A 179 -16.44 19.75 -12.38
C ARG A 179 -16.76 18.84 -11.20
N VAL A 180 -16.79 17.52 -11.42
CA VAL A 180 -17.07 16.55 -10.35
C VAL A 180 -15.93 16.51 -9.33
N GLY A 181 -14.68 16.49 -9.79
CA GLY A 181 -13.48 16.53 -8.94
C GLY A 181 -13.46 17.78 -8.06
N ASN A 182 -13.66 18.95 -8.65
CA ASN A 182 -13.73 20.22 -7.91
C ASN A 182 -14.83 20.21 -6.85
N ARG A 183 -16.02 19.68 -7.16
CA ARG A 183 -17.10 19.55 -6.17
C ARG A 183 -16.73 18.62 -5.01
N ILE A 184 -15.99 17.55 -5.28
CA ILE A 184 -15.50 16.62 -4.25
C ILE A 184 -14.44 17.31 -3.38
N LEU A 185 -13.50 18.03 -3.97
CA LEU A 185 -12.46 18.76 -3.26
C LEU A 185 -13.06 19.85 -2.37
N GLN A 186 -13.99 20.65 -2.90
CA GLN A 186 -14.71 21.67 -2.13
C GLN A 186 -15.49 21.09 -0.96
N ALA A 187 -16.16 19.94 -1.16
CA ALA A 187 -16.89 19.26 -0.08
C ALA A 187 -15.99 18.67 1.01
N ASN A 188 -14.70 18.48 0.73
CA ASN A 188 -13.71 17.88 1.63
C ASN A 188 -12.57 18.86 1.98
N ASN A 189 -12.84 20.18 1.93
CA ASN A 189 -11.88 21.24 2.22
C ASN A 189 -11.34 21.26 3.67
N THR A 190 -11.86 20.41 4.55
CA THR A 190 -11.37 20.25 5.93
C THR A 190 -10.15 19.35 6.04
N ILE A 191 -9.73 18.70 4.95
CA ILE A 191 -8.61 17.74 4.94
C ILE A 191 -7.35 18.43 4.38
N PRO A 192 -6.30 18.66 5.21
CA PRO A 192 -5.06 19.31 4.78
C PRO A 192 -4.42 18.67 3.55
N GLN A 193 -4.44 17.34 3.51
CA GLN A 193 -3.85 16.56 2.42
C GLN A 193 -4.53 16.77 1.05
N LEU A 194 -5.76 17.30 1.04
CA LEU A 194 -6.53 17.52 -0.18
C LEU A 194 -6.42 18.97 -0.69
N TYR A 195 -6.44 19.99 0.16
CA TYR A 195 -6.38 21.39 -0.32
C TYR A 195 -4.96 21.96 -0.45
N THR A 196 -3.94 21.34 0.17
CA THR A 196 -2.54 21.78 0.04
C THR A 196 -1.91 21.39 -1.30
N LYS A 197 -2.60 20.59 -2.12
CA LYS A 197 -2.07 20.05 -3.39
C LYS A 197 -2.82 20.60 -4.58
N GLU A 198 -2.09 20.78 -5.67
CA GLU A 198 -2.69 21.03 -6.98
C GLU A 198 -3.22 19.71 -7.56
N TRP A 199 -4.41 19.75 -8.14
CA TRP A 199 -5.06 18.59 -8.71
C TRP A 199 -5.19 18.72 -10.23
N THR A 200 -4.65 17.76 -10.96
CA THR A 200 -4.80 17.67 -12.43
C THR A 200 -5.69 16.49 -12.78
N VAL A 201 -6.45 16.62 -13.87
CA VAL A 201 -7.35 15.59 -14.38
C VAL A 201 -6.86 15.13 -15.74
N THR A 202 -6.68 13.83 -15.87
CA THR A 202 -6.26 13.16 -17.10
C THR A 202 -7.34 12.15 -17.48
N VAL A 203 -7.81 12.22 -18.72
CA VAL A 203 -8.77 11.25 -19.25
C VAL A 203 -8.10 10.48 -20.39
N ILE A 204 -8.13 9.16 -20.30
CA ILE A 204 -7.46 8.24 -21.24
C ILE A 204 -8.49 7.58 -22.14
N ASP A 205 -8.35 7.65 -23.46
CA ASP A 205 -9.21 6.93 -24.41
C ASP A 205 -8.80 5.46 -24.52
N HIS A 206 -9.18 4.66 -23.52
CA HIS A 206 -8.90 3.23 -23.49
C HIS A 206 -10.20 2.44 -23.16
N PRO A 207 -10.44 1.27 -23.80
CA PRO A 207 -11.66 0.48 -23.62
C PRO A 207 -11.82 -0.10 -22.20
N MET A 208 -10.74 -0.14 -21.40
CA MET A 208 -10.82 -0.63 -20.02
C MET A 208 -11.60 0.34 -19.13
N VAL A 209 -12.54 -0.19 -18.35
CA VAL A 209 -13.27 0.57 -17.33
C VAL A 209 -12.40 0.69 -16.07
N ASN A 210 -11.61 1.76 -15.97
CA ASN A 210 -10.78 2.03 -14.80
C ASN A 210 -10.78 3.52 -14.43
N CYS A 211 -10.64 3.80 -13.14
CA CYS A 211 -10.40 5.12 -12.59
C CYS A 211 -9.56 4.94 -11.32
N PHE A 212 -8.51 5.71 -11.20
CA PHE A 212 -7.69 5.74 -10.01
C PHE A 212 -7.20 7.16 -9.79
N VAL A 213 -6.79 7.40 -8.56
CA VAL A 213 -6.30 8.70 -8.16
C VAL A 213 -4.94 8.47 -7.51
N LEU A 214 -3.99 9.36 -7.75
CA LEU A 214 -2.63 9.24 -7.24
C LEU A 214 -2.39 10.29 -6.14
N PRO A 215 -1.65 9.95 -5.07
CA PRO A 215 -1.39 10.88 -3.97
C PRO A 215 -0.49 12.07 -4.36
N VAL A 216 0.04 12.09 -5.60
CA VAL A 216 0.71 13.25 -6.21
C VAL A 216 -0.24 14.39 -6.54
N GLY A 217 -1.55 14.13 -6.62
CA GLY A 217 -2.55 15.12 -7.04
C GLY A 217 -3.08 14.88 -8.46
N HIS A 218 -3.11 13.63 -8.93
CA HIS A 218 -3.60 13.32 -10.28
C HIS A 218 -4.84 12.43 -10.23
N PHE A 219 -5.87 12.84 -10.97
CA PHE A 219 -7.08 12.05 -11.24
C PHE A 219 -6.94 11.44 -12.63
N THR A 220 -6.88 10.11 -12.72
CA THR A 220 -6.94 9.40 -14.00
C THR A 220 -8.28 8.69 -14.15
N LEU A 221 -8.92 8.87 -15.30
CA LEU A 221 -10.14 8.17 -15.64
C LEU A 221 -10.11 7.69 -17.10
N ASN A 222 -10.51 6.44 -17.34
CA ASN A 222 -10.62 5.94 -18.70
C ASN A 222 -11.95 6.37 -19.33
N TYR A 223 -11.92 6.90 -20.55
CA TYR A 223 -13.06 7.44 -21.28
C TYR A 223 -14.23 6.44 -21.41
N HIS A 224 -13.95 5.18 -21.71
CA HIS A 224 -14.98 4.14 -21.80
C HIS A 224 -15.67 3.86 -20.45
N SER A 225 -14.99 4.13 -19.33
CA SER A 225 -15.61 4.11 -17.99
C SER A 225 -16.58 5.27 -17.76
N ALA A 226 -16.32 6.46 -18.34
CA ALA A 226 -17.23 7.59 -18.25
C ALA A 226 -18.48 7.40 -19.11
N ILE A 227 -18.36 6.79 -20.28
CA ILE A 227 -19.49 6.55 -21.19
C ILE A 227 -20.44 5.49 -20.64
N THR A 228 -19.90 4.36 -20.15
CA THR A 228 -20.72 3.29 -19.55
C THR A 228 -21.46 3.75 -18.31
N VAL A 229 -20.96 4.81 -17.66
CA VAL A 229 -21.54 5.44 -16.48
C VAL A 229 -22.11 6.80 -16.88
N ASP A 230 -23.07 6.77 -17.82
CA ASP A 230 -23.64 7.96 -18.45
C ASP A 230 -24.26 8.97 -17.44
N SER A 231 -24.56 8.54 -16.21
CA SER A 231 -25.05 9.43 -15.13
C SER A 231 -23.92 10.12 -14.34
N THR A 232 -24.00 11.44 -14.15
CA THR A 232 -23.09 12.25 -13.31
C THR A 232 -22.98 11.71 -11.87
N SER A 233 -24.04 11.05 -11.41
CA SER A 233 -24.08 10.40 -10.10
C SER A 233 -23.14 9.19 -10.00
N GLY A 234 -22.90 8.50 -11.11
CA GLY A 234 -22.02 7.34 -11.16
C GLY A 234 -20.56 7.74 -11.16
N VAL A 235 -20.14 8.67 -12.03
CA VAL A 235 -18.77 9.23 -12.04
C VAL A 235 -18.39 9.79 -10.65
N ARG A 236 -19.32 10.49 -9.99
CA ARG A 236 -19.14 10.95 -8.61
C ARG A 236 -18.91 9.80 -7.63
N LYS A 237 -19.64 8.69 -7.73
CA LYS A 237 -19.44 7.52 -6.84
C LYS A 237 -18.06 6.90 -7.04
N TYR A 238 -17.57 6.77 -8.28
CA TYR A 238 -16.23 6.24 -8.56
C TYR A 238 -15.15 7.16 -7.99
N LEU A 239 -15.16 8.44 -8.36
CA LEU A 239 -14.19 9.42 -7.88
C LEU A 239 -14.22 9.56 -6.36
N CYS A 240 -15.41 9.67 -5.74
CA CYS A 240 -15.49 9.72 -4.27
C CYS A 240 -14.87 8.47 -3.63
N THR A 241 -15.17 7.28 -4.15
CA THR A 241 -14.65 6.04 -3.57
C THR A 241 -13.13 6.02 -3.63
N GLU A 242 -12.53 6.40 -4.75
CA GLU A 242 -11.07 6.42 -4.92
C GLU A 242 -10.38 7.56 -4.14
N THR A 243 -10.95 8.77 -4.14
CA THR A 243 -10.43 9.88 -3.31
C THR A 243 -10.46 9.53 -1.82
N TYR A 244 -11.56 8.95 -1.32
CA TYR A 244 -11.64 8.49 0.06
C TYR A 244 -10.65 7.35 0.33
N LEU A 245 -10.46 6.44 -0.63
CA LEU A 245 -9.46 5.39 -0.51
C LEU A 245 -8.05 5.97 -0.36
N ILE A 246 -7.68 7.02 -1.10
CA ILE A 246 -6.34 7.62 -1.04
C ILE A 246 -6.09 8.34 0.26
N THR A 247 -7.05 9.14 0.71
CA THR A 247 -6.94 9.84 1.98
C THR A 247 -6.94 8.87 3.16
N VAL A 248 -7.71 7.77 3.09
CA VAL A 248 -8.00 6.92 4.27
C VAL A 248 -7.29 5.56 4.25
N LEU A 249 -6.90 4.97 3.12
CA LEU A 249 -6.58 3.53 2.99
C LEU A 249 -5.31 3.16 2.19
N TYR A 250 -4.57 4.12 1.62
CA TYR A 250 -3.70 3.79 0.49
C TYR A 250 -2.39 3.00 0.66
N PRO A 251 -1.81 2.68 1.83
CA PRO A 251 -0.64 1.80 1.79
C PRO A 251 -0.96 0.30 1.79
N LEU A 252 -2.20 -0.16 2.05
CA LEU A 252 -2.47 -1.60 2.24
C LEU A 252 -3.25 -2.29 1.12
N LYS A 253 -4.02 -1.56 0.31
CA LYS A 253 -4.92 -2.22 -0.65
C LYS A 253 -4.23 -2.69 -1.94
N ILE A 254 -3.12 -2.06 -2.32
CA ILE A 254 -2.32 -2.46 -3.49
C ILE A 254 -1.61 -3.80 -3.22
N PHE A 255 -1.10 -4.02 -2.01
CA PHE A 255 -0.36 -5.26 -1.67
C PHE A 255 -1.23 -6.43 -1.24
N GLN A 256 -2.45 -6.20 -0.74
CA GLN A 256 -3.30 -7.26 -0.21
C GLN A 256 -4.18 -7.98 -1.25
N ARG A 257 -4.15 -7.58 -2.53
CA ARG A 257 -4.99 -8.19 -3.57
C ARG A 257 -4.25 -9.17 -4.49
N SER A 258 -2.98 -9.47 -4.19
CA SER A 258 -2.14 -10.46 -4.90
C SER A 258 -2.14 -11.86 -4.27
N TYR A 259 -3.17 -12.23 -3.51
CA TYR A 259 -3.42 -13.61 -3.07
C TYR A 259 -4.88 -13.98 -3.27
#